data_AF-A0A371PN97-F1
#
_entry.id   AF-A0A371PN97-F1
#
_cell.length_a   1.000
_cell.length_b   1.000
_cell.length_c   1.000
_cell.angle_alpha   90.00
_cell.angle_beta   90.00
_cell.angle_gamma   90.00
#
_symmetry.space_group_name_H-M   'P 1'
#
loop_
_entity.id
_entity.type
_entity.pdbx_description
1 polymer ?
#
loop_
_entity_poly.entity_id
_entity_poly.type
_entity_poly.pdbx_seq_one_letter_code
_entity_poly.pdbx_strand_id
1 'polypeptide(L)'
;MRIDRSIVIACAVTLVITIGGAWLPHTMMKTRDSGGEVAVFRGAPIEHLTNSNIVDALVGVDLRERLGHVEWMNAVLTLELVVPSEGGRPEQWFDDVETLIGVSYKQLDNVNRLLIRIVQSDGDRRRLLAAVDVRRGDAWLSSEWGELRHSDPVHDELWRQRLRLSFTSEWWDRFGKPEGYSARSIGPRSSDIAN
;
A
#
# COMPACT_ATOMS: atom_id res chain seq x y z
N MET A 1 75.36 -18.65 32.22
CA MET A 1 74.34 -17.58 32.34
C MET A 1 73.07 -18.18 32.94
N ARG A 2 72.69 -17.80 34.16
CA ARG A 2 71.41 -18.20 34.78
C ARG A 2 70.36 -17.21 34.31
N ILE A 3 69.47 -17.62 33.42
CA ILE A 3 68.34 -16.81 32.99
C ILE A 3 67.38 -16.73 34.17
N ASP A 4 67.08 -15.52 34.63
CA ASP A 4 66.22 -15.31 35.79
C ASP A 4 64.81 -15.82 35.50
N ARG A 5 64.39 -16.76 36.35
CA ARG A 5 63.13 -17.52 36.26
C ARG A 5 61.91 -16.58 36.20
N SER A 6 62.04 -15.37 36.72
CA SER A 6 61.04 -14.30 36.72
C SER A 6 60.74 -13.75 35.32
N ILE A 7 61.73 -13.69 34.41
CA ILE A 7 61.55 -13.18 33.04
C ILE A 7 60.80 -14.20 32.18
N VAL A 8 61.11 -15.49 32.37
CA VAL A 8 60.44 -16.58 31.66
C VAL A 8 58.96 -16.66 32.06
N ILE A 9 58.64 -16.42 33.33
CA ILE A 9 57.25 -16.43 33.83
C ILE A 9 56.46 -15.24 33.26
N ALA A 10 57.06 -14.05 33.19
CA ALA A 10 56.39 -12.87 32.63
C ALA A 10 56.04 -13.04 31.14
N CYS A 11 56.94 -13.62 30.34
CA CYS A 11 56.68 -13.91 28.93
C CYS A 11 55.62 -15.00 28.72
N ALA A 12 55.55 -15.99 29.63
CA ALA A 12 54.54 -17.04 29.53
C ALA A 12 53.12 -16.50 29.83
N VAL A 13 52.98 -15.58 30.79
CA VAL A 13 51.67 -15.01 31.16
C VAL A 13 51.10 -14.13 30.06
N THR A 14 51.92 -13.30 29.41
CA THR A 14 51.46 -12.44 28.31
C THR A 14 51.04 -13.26 27.09
N LEU A 15 51.77 -14.33 26.75
CA LEU A 15 51.44 -15.20 25.63
C LEU A 15 50.06 -15.90 25.81
N VAL A 16 49.75 -16.33 27.02
CA VAL A 16 48.48 -17.00 27.34
C VAL A 16 47.28 -16.04 27.24
N ILE A 17 47.42 -14.79 27.66
CA ILE A 17 46.34 -13.79 27.60
C ILE A 17 46.05 -13.39 26.15
N THR A 18 47.09 -13.20 25.33
CA THR A 18 46.92 -12.84 23.91
C THR A 18 46.32 -13.98 23.08
N ILE A 19 46.70 -15.23 23.35
CA ILE A 19 46.10 -16.40 22.68
C ILE A 19 44.67 -16.63 23.16
N GLY A 20 44.37 -16.43 24.45
CA GLY A 20 43.01 -16.58 24.99
C GLY A 20 41.99 -15.59 24.39
N GLY A 21 42.40 -14.35 24.11
CA GLY A 21 41.53 -13.34 23.50
C GLY A 21 41.22 -13.58 22.01
N ALA A 22 42.13 -14.23 21.28
CA ALA A 22 41.96 -14.48 19.84
C ALA A 22 40.90 -15.56 19.51
N TRP A 23 40.47 -16.33 20.51
CA TRP A 23 39.46 -17.39 20.35
C TRP A 23 38.05 -16.95 20.76
N LEU A 24 37.81 -15.70 21.18
CA LEU A 24 36.44 -15.24 21.45
C LEU A 24 35.53 -14.96 20.22
N PRO A 25 36.01 -14.57 19.01
CA PRO A 25 35.08 -14.14 17.97
C PRO A 25 34.44 -15.27 17.15
N HIS A 26 34.83 -16.54 17.37
CA HIS A 26 34.32 -17.67 16.55
C HIS A 26 33.14 -18.42 17.18
N THR A 27 32.77 -18.15 18.43
CA THR A 27 31.66 -18.84 19.12
C THR A 27 30.41 -17.97 19.31
N MET A 28 30.46 -16.67 18.97
CA MET A 28 29.32 -15.75 19.07
C MET A 28 28.55 -15.50 17.75
N MET A 29 28.95 -16.10 16.63
CA MET A 29 28.19 -16.05 15.37
C MET A 29 27.67 -17.45 15.00
N LYS A 30 26.77 -18.01 15.81
CA LYS A 30 25.94 -19.13 15.38
C LYS A 30 24.61 -19.20 16.11
N THR A 31 23.78 -18.16 15.93
CA THR A 31 22.34 -18.26 16.21
C THR A 31 21.54 -17.38 15.27
N ARG A 32 21.43 -17.78 14.00
CA ARG A 32 20.18 -17.65 13.23
C ARG A 32 20.21 -18.60 12.03
N ASP A 33 19.02 -19.07 11.69
CA ASP A 33 18.65 -19.95 10.58
C ASP A 33 18.95 -21.45 10.74
N SER A 34 17.97 -22.11 11.35
CA SER A 34 17.59 -23.48 11.03
C SER A 34 16.06 -23.55 10.98
N GLY A 35 15.53 -23.52 9.77
CA GLY A 35 14.10 -23.63 9.47
C GLY A 35 13.90 -23.24 8.01
N GLY A 36 13.88 -24.23 7.12
CA GLY A 36 13.94 -24.03 5.67
C GLY A 36 12.93 -23.01 5.13
N GLU A 37 13.42 -21.81 4.82
CA GLU A 37 12.80 -20.96 3.81
C GLU A 37 13.35 -21.42 2.46
N VAL A 38 12.52 -22.16 1.73
CA VAL A 38 12.63 -22.22 0.28
C VAL A 38 12.72 -20.78 -0.21
N ALA A 39 13.78 -20.44 -0.94
CA ALA A 39 13.88 -19.17 -1.64
C ALA A 39 12.83 -19.17 -2.76
N VAL A 40 11.56 -18.98 -2.39
CA VAL A 40 10.52 -18.55 -3.30
C VAL A 40 10.96 -17.17 -3.75
N PHE A 41 11.18 -16.99 -5.05
CA PHE A 41 11.45 -15.69 -5.64
C PHE A 41 10.41 -14.68 -5.14
N ARG A 42 10.77 -13.87 -4.14
CA ARG A 42 10.05 -12.64 -3.82
C ARG A 42 10.59 -11.64 -4.82
N GLY A 43 9.93 -11.52 -5.98
CA GLY A 43 10.23 -10.46 -6.94
C GLY A 43 10.27 -9.15 -6.17
N ALA A 44 11.33 -8.35 -6.37
CA ALA A 44 11.40 -7.04 -5.74
C ALA A 44 10.14 -6.25 -6.12
N PRO A 45 9.51 -5.53 -5.17
CA PRO A 45 8.35 -4.72 -5.48
C PRO A 45 8.72 -3.73 -6.59
N ILE A 46 7.86 -3.63 -7.61
CA ILE A 46 8.05 -2.70 -8.71
C ILE A 46 7.78 -1.30 -8.15
N GLU A 47 8.84 -0.51 -7.95
CA GLU A 47 8.73 0.86 -7.44
C GLU A 47 8.57 1.90 -8.56
N HIS A 48 8.90 1.53 -9.80
CA HIS A 48 8.88 2.44 -10.95
C HIS A 48 8.07 1.86 -12.11
N LEU A 49 7.00 2.54 -12.50
CA LEU A 49 6.11 2.08 -13.57
C LEU A 49 6.67 2.42 -14.96
N THR A 50 6.53 1.49 -15.89
CA THR A 50 6.86 1.64 -17.31
C THR A 50 5.82 0.92 -18.15
N ASN A 51 5.72 1.24 -19.44
CA ASN A 51 4.82 0.52 -20.34
C ASN A 51 5.11 -0.98 -20.42
N SER A 52 6.34 -1.41 -20.16
CA SER A 52 6.75 -2.81 -20.20
C SER A 52 6.45 -3.59 -18.93
N ASN A 53 6.25 -2.93 -17.77
CA ASN A 53 6.06 -3.60 -16.49
C ASN A 53 4.70 -3.31 -15.84
N ILE A 54 3.84 -2.54 -16.51
CA ILE A 54 2.54 -2.12 -15.96
C ILE A 54 1.63 -3.29 -15.61
N VAL A 55 1.64 -4.33 -16.44
CA VAL A 55 0.87 -5.56 -16.19
C VAL A 55 1.42 -6.29 -14.98
N ASP A 56 2.75 -6.43 -14.89
CA ASP A 56 3.42 -7.11 -13.78
C ASP A 56 3.21 -6.38 -12.45
N ALA A 57 3.17 -5.04 -12.46
CA ALA A 57 2.93 -4.23 -11.28
C ALA A 57 1.49 -4.38 -10.75
N LEU A 58 0.52 -4.65 -11.62
CA LEU A 58 -0.89 -4.71 -11.27
C LEU A 58 -1.43 -6.13 -11.08
N VAL A 59 -0.80 -7.16 -11.69
CA VAL A 59 -1.27 -8.56 -11.59
C VAL A 59 -1.19 -9.11 -10.15
N GLY A 60 -0.29 -8.57 -9.34
CA GLY A 60 -0.14 -8.95 -7.92
C GLY A 60 -1.10 -8.23 -6.97
N VAL A 61 -1.95 -7.34 -7.48
CA VAL A 61 -2.87 -6.55 -6.66
C VAL A 61 -4.14 -7.37 -6.43
N ASP A 62 -4.48 -7.61 -5.16
CA ASP A 62 -5.68 -8.34 -4.76
C ASP A 62 -6.91 -7.42 -4.90
N LEU A 63 -7.49 -7.42 -6.11
CA LEU A 63 -8.72 -6.70 -6.43
C LEU A 63 -9.89 -7.67 -6.51
N ARG A 64 -11.05 -7.26 -6.01
CA ARG A 64 -12.29 -8.04 -6.11
C ARG A 64 -12.85 -7.99 -7.52
N GLU A 65 -12.79 -6.82 -8.13
CA GLU A 65 -13.24 -6.57 -9.49
C GLU A 65 -12.05 -6.57 -10.45
N ARG A 66 -12.30 -7.00 -11.68
CA ARG A 66 -11.24 -7.13 -12.69
C ARG A 66 -10.88 -5.75 -13.28
N LEU A 67 -9.60 -5.58 -13.62
CA LEU A 67 -9.17 -4.47 -14.47
C LEU A 67 -9.48 -4.79 -15.94
N GLY A 68 -10.16 -3.87 -16.62
CA GLY A 68 -10.52 -3.99 -18.04
C GLY A 68 -9.51 -3.34 -18.98
N HIS A 69 -9.06 -2.14 -18.64
CA HIS A 69 -8.10 -1.36 -19.40
C HIS A 69 -7.14 -0.68 -18.44
N VAL A 70 -5.87 -0.61 -18.84
CA VAL A 70 -4.79 -0.06 -18.03
C VAL A 70 -3.86 0.68 -18.99
N GLU A 71 -3.54 1.92 -18.64
CA GLU A 71 -2.61 2.77 -19.40
C GLU A 71 -1.74 3.57 -18.45
N TRP A 72 -0.45 3.69 -18.75
CA TRP A 72 0.44 4.62 -18.09
C TRP A 72 1.11 5.52 -19.11
N MET A 73 0.99 6.84 -18.91
CA MET A 73 1.63 7.81 -19.78
C MET A 73 1.90 9.10 -19.02
N ASN A 74 3.10 9.65 -19.16
CA ASN A 74 3.47 10.96 -18.57
C ASN A 74 3.14 11.08 -17.06
N ALA A 75 3.48 10.04 -16.28
CA ALA A 75 3.17 9.96 -14.85
C ALA A 75 1.66 9.95 -14.51
N VAL A 76 0.79 9.64 -15.47
CA VAL A 76 -0.64 9.41 -15.26
C VAL A 76 -0.92 7.92 -15.42
N LEU A 77 -1.45 7.30 -14.37
CA LEU A 77 -1.95 5.93 -14.39
C LEU A 77 -3.47 5.96 -14.57
N THR A 78 -3.96 5.37 -15.65
CA THR A 78 -5.39 5.28 -15.98
C THR A 78 -5.83 3.83 -15.92
N LEU A 79 -6.90 3.56 -15.16
CA LEU A 79 -7.42 2.24 -14.91
C LEU A 79 -8.92 2.19 -15.18
N GLU A 80 -9.40 1.08 -15.73
CA GLU A 80 -10.82 0.75 -15.83
C GLU A 80 -11.14 -0.43 -14.90
N LEU A 81 -11.92 -0.18 -13.85
CA LEU A 81 -12.43 -1.21 -12.94
C LEU A 81 -13.78 -1.70 -13.49
N VAL A 82 -13.82 -2.96 -13.91
CA VAL A 82 -15.02 -3.54 -14.55
C VAL A 82 -15.87 -4.25 -13.53
N VAL A 83 -17.09 -3.77 -13.34
CA VAL A 83 -18.02 -4.25 -12.31
C VAL A 83 -19.23 -4.97 -12.91
N PRO A 84 -19.84 -5.91 -12.18
CA PRO A 84 -20.97 -6.69 -12.69
C PRO A 84 -22.22 -5.82 -12.87
N SER A 85 -23.02 -6.16 -13.87
CA SER A 85 -24.28 -5.48 -14.17
C SER A 85 -25.33 -5.66 -13.06
N GLU A 86 -25.34 -6.82 -12.42
CA GLU A 86 -26.28 -7.19 -11.35
C GLU A 86 -25.51 -7.63 -10.10
N GLY A 87 -26.09 -7.42 -8.91
CA GLY A 87 -25.56 -7.95 -7.65
C GLY A 87 -24.31 -7.27 -7.06
N GLY A 88 -23.62 -6.41 -7.81
CA GLY A 88 -22.45 -5.65 -7.33
C GLY A 88 -22.80 -4.56 -6.30
N ARG A 89 -21.93 -4.38 -5.31
CA ARG A 89 -22.07 -3.42 -4.21
C ARG A 89 -21.04 -2.28 -4.33
N PRO A 90 -21.45 -1.01 -4.40
CA PRO A 90 -20.55 0.14 -4.48
C PRO A 90 -19.39 0.12 -3.49
N GLU A 91 -19.65 -0.29 -2.25
CA GLU A 91 -18.66 -0.32 -1.18
C GLU A 91 -17.45 -1.20 -1.55
N GLN A 92 -17.70 -2.33 -2.20
CA GLN A 92 -16.65 -3.27 -2.62
C GLN A 92 -15.78 -2.68 -3.74
N TRP A 93 -16.37 -1.87 -4.62
CA TRP A 93 -15.63 -1.21 -5.69
C TRP A 93 -14.74 -0.10 -5.12
N PHE A 94 -15.17 0.57 -4.04
CA PHE A 94 -14.36 1.56 -3.35
C PHE A 94 -13.24 0.95 -2.50
N ASP A 95 -13.39 -0.29 -2.01
CA ASP A 95 -12.28 -1.05 -1.42
C ASP A 95 -11.15 -1.29 -2.46
N ASP A 96 -11.53 -1.64 -3.70
CA ASP A 96 -10.57 -1.79 -4.81
C ASP A 96 -9.93 -0.45 -5.20
N VAL A 97 -10.71 0.64 -5.21
CA VAL A 97 -10.18 2.00 -5.42
C VAL A 97 -9.17 2.38 -4.35
N GLU A 98 -9.43 2.13 -3.05
CA GLU A 98 -8.45 2.35 -1.98
C GLU A 98 -7.15 1.59 -2.24
N THR A 99 -7.27 0.31 -2.60
CA THR A 99 -6.14 -0.56 -2.90
C THR A 99 -5.31 -0.02 -4.06
N LEU A 100 -5.95 0.42 -5.14
CA LEU A 100 -5.30 1.02 -6.31
C LEU A 100 -4.61 2.35 -5.99
N ILE A 101 -5.24 3.19 -5.16
CA ILE A 101 -4.60 4.41 -4.65
C ILE A 101 -3.36 4.04 -3.84
N GLY A 102 -3.44 2.98 -3.03
CA GLY A 102 -2.36 2.51 -2.17
C GLY A 102 -1.14 2.07 -2.98
N VAL A 103 -1.35 1.23 -3.99
CA VAL A 103 -0.30 0.82 -4.94
C VAL A 103 0.30 2.06 -5.62
N SER A 104 -0.54 2.95 -6.13
CA SER A 104 -0.12 4.12 -6.92
C SER A 104 0.75 5.12 -6.15
N TYR A 105 0.49 5.32 -4.85
CA TYR A 105 1.16 6.38 -4.08
C TYR A 105 2.06 5.89 -2.95
N LYS A 106 1.96 4.61 -2.54
CA LYS A 106 2.85 4.03 -1.54
C LYS A 106 3.93 3.13 -2.12
N GLN A 107 3.69 2.52 -3.28
CA GLN A 107 4.66 1.62 -3.91
C GLN A 107 5.32 2.28 -5.11
N LEU A 108 4.55 2.98 -5.95
CA LEU A 108 5.07 3.60 -7.16
C LEU A 108 5.58 5.03 -6.90
N ASP A 109 6.78 5.33 -7.39
CA ASP A 109 7.44 6.64 -7.21
C ASP A 109 7.08 7.65 -8.31
N ASN A 110 6.66 7.17 -9.47
CA ASN A 110 6.50 7.96 -10.70
C ASN A 110 5.05 8.14 -11.17
N VAL A 111 4.07 7.87 -10.31
CA VAL A 111 2.65 8.14 -10.57
C VAL A 111 2.25 9.47 -9.93
N ASN A 112 2.01 10.50 -10.72
CA ASN A 112 1.59 11.82 -10.23
C ASN A 112 0.07 11.99 -10.20
N ARG A 113 -0.64 11.24 -11.04
CA ARG A 113 -2.10 11.25 -11.13
C ARG A 113 -2.62 9.85 -11.38
N LEU A 114 -3.70 9.51 -10.67
CA LEU A 114 -4.41 8.25 -10.79
C LEU A 114 -5.84 8.55 -11.24
N LEU A 115 -6.22 7.96 -12.36
CA LEU A 115 -7.55 8.05 -12.93
C LEU A 115 -8.18 6.67 -12.92
N ILE A 116 -9.31 6.50 -12.25
CA ILE A 116 -10.03 5.21 -12.24
C ILE A 116 -11.42 5.44 -12.81
N ARG A 117 -11.79 4.62 -13.78
CA ARG A 117 -13.13 4.56 -14.37
C ARG A 117 -13.81 3.31 -13.88
N ILE A 118 -14.94 3.45 -13.19
CA ILE A 118 -15.76 2.30 -12.78
C ILE A 118 -16.79 2.06 -13.88
N VAL A 119 -16.69 0.91 -14.55
CA VAL A 119 -17.45 0.60 -15.75
C VAL A 119 -18.27 -0.67 -15.52
N GLN A 120 -19.58 -0.57 -15.71
CA GLN A 120 -20.46 -1.72 -15.77
C GLN A 120 -20.27 -2.46 -17.09
N SER A 121 -20.16 -3.78 -17.05
CA SER A 121 -20.17 -4.61 -18.26
C SER A 121 -21.32 -5.61 -18.21
N ASP A 122 -22.18 -5.60 -19.23
CA ASP A 122 -23.22 -6.62 -19.48
C ASP A 122 -22.80 -7.63 -20.56
N GLY A 123 -21.49 -7.77 -20.77
CA GLY A 123 -20.90 -8.53 -21.88
C GLY A 123 -20.57 -7.63 -23.06
N ASP A 124 -21.59 -7.25 -23.83
CA ASP A 124 -21.42 -6.55 -25.11
C ASP A 124 -21.44 -5.02 -24.98
N ARG A 125 -22.06 -4.49 -23.90
CA ARG A 125 -22.07 -3.05 -23.61
C ARG A 125 -21.25 -2.75 -22.37
N ARG A 126 -20.56 -1.61 -22.45
CA ARG A 126 -19.85 -1.00 -21.34
C ARG A 126 -20.48 0.34 -21.04
N ARG A 127 -20.82 0.58 -19.78
CA ARG A 127 -21.42 1.84 -19.32
C ARG A 127 -20.58 2.39 -18.19
N LEU A 128 -20.15 3.64 -18.33
CA LEU A 128 -19.41 4.31 -17.26
C LEU A 128 -20.37 4.60 -16.13
N LEU A 129 -20.04 4.19 -14.90
CA LEU A 129 -20.84 4.48 -13.72
C LEU A 129 -20.25 5.68 -12.97
N ALA A 130 -18.96 5.65 -12.71
CA ALA A 130 -18.26 6.70 -11.96
C ALA A 130 -16.81 6.86 -12.40
N ALA A 131 -16.21 8.00 -12.06
CA ALA A 131 -14.78 8.24 -12.26
C ALA A 131 -14.15 8.92 -11.03
N VAL A 132 -12.92 8.52 -10.73
CA VAL A 132 -12.09 8.98 -9.60
C VAL A 132 -10.83 9.65 -10.16
N ASP A 133 -10.43 10.78 -9.57
CA ASP A 133 -9.20 11.51 -9.91
C ASP A 133 -8.45 11.91 -8.64
N VAL A 134 -7.38 11.17 -8.34
CA VAL A 134 -6.49 11.42 -7.21
C VAL A 134 -5.15 11.93 -7.74
N ARG A 135 -4.52 12.87 -7.02
CA ARG A 135 -3.23 13.46 -7.38
C ARG A 135 -2.23 13.28 -6.25
N ARG A 136 -0.96 13.04 -6.58
CA ARG A 136 0.12 12.86 -5.59
C ARG A 136 0.24 14.02 -4.60
N GLY A 137 -0.08 15.24 -5.03
CA GLY A 137 -0.05 16.45 -4.20
C GLY A 137 -1.23 16.63 -3.26
N ASP A 138 -2.20 15.71 -3.25
CA ASP A 138 -3.35 15.81 -2.34
C ASP A 138 -2.92 15.56 -0.89
N ALA A 139 -3.07 16.57 -0.03
CA ALA A 139 -2.55 16.54 1.35
C ALA A 139 -3.05 15.35 2.18
N TRP A 140 -4.31 14.95 1.95
CA TRP A 140 -4.97 13.86 2.68
C TRP A 140 -4.30 12.50 2.50
N LEU A 141 -3.53 12.29 1.42
CA LEU A 141 -2.78 11.06 1.20
C LEU A 141 -1.74 10.80 2.32
N SER A 142 -1.25 11.87 2.96
CA SER A 142 -0.23 11.80 4.01
C SER A 142 -0.81 11.78 5.43
N SER A 143 -1.89 12.53 5.67
CA SER A 143 -2.46 12.74 7.01
C SER A 143 -3.62 11.81 7.33
N GLU A 144 -4.43 11.46 6.34
CA GLU A 144 -5.77 10.90 6.54
C GLU A 144 -5.98 9.59 5.77
N TRP A 145 -4.89 8.95 5.32
CA TRP A 145 -4.96 7.67 4.61
C TRP A 145 -5.82 6.63 5.34
N GLY A 146 -5.63 6.47 6.65
CA GLY A 146 -6.34 5.48 7.44
C GLY A 146 -7.85 5.73 7.56
N GLU A 147 -8.29 6.95 7.30
CA GLU A 147 -9.71 7.32 7.29
C GLU A 147 -10.40 6.91 5.98
N LEU A 148 -9.67 6.82 4.85
CA LEU A 148 -10.23 6.40 3.56
C LEU A 148 -10.87 5.00 3.66
N ARG A 149 -10.22 4.08 4.38
CA ARG A 149 -10.70 2.70 4.60
C ARG A 149 -12.05 2.60 5.30
N HIS A 150 -12.37 3.59 6.11
CA HIS A 150 -13.62 3.63 6.87
C HIS A 150 -14.61 4.65 6.29
N SER A 151 -14.28 5.21 5.13
CA SER A 151 -15.12 6.17 4.44
C SER A 151 -16.15 5.48 3.56
N ASP A 152 -17.23 6.19 3.30
CA ASP A 152 -18.17 5.85 2.25
C ASP A 152 -18.17 7.00 1.23
N PRO A 153 -17.32 6.97 0.20
CA PRO A 153 -17.24 8.07 -0.77
C PRO A 153 -18.54 8.32 -1.55
N VAL A 154 -19.48 7.36 -1.53
CA VAL A 154 -20.79 7.53 -2.18
C VAL A 154 -21.67 8.46 -1.35
N HIS A 155 -21.62 8.39 -0.02
CA HIS A 155 -22.49 9.19 0.86
C HIS A 155 -21.75 10.29 1.65
N ASP A 156 -20.43 10.22 1.73
CA ASP A 156 -19.56 11.21 2.37
C ASP A 156 -19.05 12.24 1.35
N GLU A 157 -19.58 13.45 1.47
CA GLU A 157 -19.23 14.57 0.58
C GLU A 157 -17.74 14.97 0.66
N LEU A 158 -17.11 14.86 1.83
CA LEU A 158 -15.69 15.18 2.00
C LEU A 158 -14.83 14.21 1.18
N TRP A 159 -15.10 12.91 1.30
CA TRP A 159 -14.36 11.88 0.56
C TRP A 159 -14.68 11.91 -0.93
N ARG A 160 -15.92 12.21 -1.29
CA ARG A 160 -16.32 12.46 -2.68
C ARG A 160 -15.50 13.58 -3.31
N GLN A 161 -15.30 14.69 -2.60
CA GLN A 161 -14.47 15.81 -3.06
C GLN A 161 -12.98 15.46 -3.10
N ARG A 162 -12.45 14.78 -2.07
CA ARG A 162 -11.04 14.35 -2.00
C ARG A 162 -10.65 13.42 -3.14
N LEU A 163 -11.54 12.47 -3.47
CA LEU A 163 -11.37 11.55 -4.59
C LEU A 163 -11.74 12.18 -5.95
N ARG A 164 -12.25 13.42 -5.94
CA ARG A 164 -12.84 14.09 -7.11
C ARG A 164 -13.82 13.16 -7.84
N LEU A 165 -14.60 12.44 -7.05
CA LEU A 165 -15.50 11.40 -7.51
C LEU A 165 -16.67 12.02 -8.26
N SER A 166 -16.86 11.56 -9.49
CA SER A 166 -17.96 11.96 -10.36
C SER A 166 -18.83 10.76 -10.71
N PHE A 167 -20.14 10.99 -10.75
CA PHE A 167 -21.14 9.98 -11.07
C PHE A 167 -21.86 10.34 -12.36
N THR A 168 -22.23 9.32 -13.12
CA THR A 168 -22.98 9.45 -14.37
C THR A 168 -24.48 9.23 -14.18
N SER A 169 -25.27 9.45 -15.23
CA SER A 169 -26.68 9.05 -15.27
C SER A 169 -26.89 7.56 -15.00
N GLU A 170 -25.98 6.72 -15.49
CA GLU A 170 -26.05 5.27 -15.39
C GLU A 170 -25.84 4.81 -13.94
N TRP A 171 -25.08 5.58 -13.14
CA TRP A 171 -25.06 5.39 -11.69
C TRP A 171 -26.42 5.69 -11.07
N TRP A 172 -27.01 6.83 -11.42
CA TRP A 172 -28.28 7.28 -10.83
C TRP A 172 -29.43 6.33 -11.14
N ASP A 173 -29.48 5.79 -12.35
CA ASP A 173 -30.51 4.82 -12.74
C ASP A 173 -30.43 3.53 -11.91
N ARG A 174 -29.22 3.16 -11.47
CA ARG A 174 -28.98 1.92 -10.74
C ARG A 174 -29.08 2.08 -9.22
N PHE A 175 -28.56 3.18 -8.68
CA PHE A 175 -28.38 3.37 -7.24
C PHE A 175 -29.10 4.60 -6.68
N GLY A 176 -29.71 5.41 -7.55
CA GLY A 176 -30.21 6.73 -7.19
C GLY A 176 -29.11 7.79 -7.19
N LYS A 177 -29.53 9.05 -7.02
CA LYS A 177 -28.60 10.17 -6.91
C LYS A 177 -27.83 10.03 -5.60
N PRO A 178 -26.48 10.12 -5.61
CA PRO A 178 -25.70 10.12 -4.38
C PRO A 178 -25.96 11.43 -3.62
N GLU A 179 -26.88 11.38 -2.67
CA GLU A 179 -27.18 12.48 -1.77
C GLU A 179 -26.11 12.51 -0.68
N GLY A 180 -25.54 13.70 -0.43
CA GLY A 180 -24.53 13.88 0.61
C GLY A 180 -25.18 13.85 2.00
N TYR A 181 -25.56 12.67 2.48
CA TYR A 181 -25.93 12.49 3.88
C TYR A 181 -24.67 12.09 4.66
N SER A 182 -23.95 13.11 5.16
CA SER A 182 -22.92 12.92 6.17
C SER A 182 -23.57 12.49 7.49
N ALA A 183 -23.89 11.20 7.62
CA ALA A 183 -24.30 10.62 8.90
C ALA A 183 -23.08 10.34 9.77
N ARG A 184 -22.36 11.39 10.21
CA ARG A 184 -21.48 11.28 11.37
C ARG A 184 -22.29 11.63 12.61
N SER A 185 -22.55 10.61 13.42
CA SER A 185 -22.96 10.78 14.82
C SER A 185 -21.97 11.72 15.50
N ILE A 186 -22.47 12.83 16.04
CA ILE A 186 -21.75 13.66 17.00
C ILE A 186 -21.47 12.78 18.22
N GLY A 187 -20.30 12.15 18.26
CA GLY A 187 -19.77 11.58 19.50
C GLY A 187 -19.60 12.72 20.50
N PRO A 188 -19.97 12.53 21.78
CA PRO A 188 -20.01 13.62 22.74
C PRO A 188 -18.62 14.21 22.89
N ARG A 189 -18.54 15.53 22.72
CA ARG A 189 -17.36 16.36 22.92
C ARG A 189 -16.87 16.11 24.35
N SER A 190 -15.76 15.41 24.49
CA SER A 190 -15.07 15.21 25.76
C SER A 190 -14.40 16.52 26.17
N SER A 191 -15.23 17.44 26.67
CA SER A 191 -14.79 18.69 27.30
C SER A 191 -15.89 19.19 28.23
N ASP A 192 -16.35 18.34 29.14
CA ASP A 192 -17.13 18.69 30.33
C ASP A 192 -16.77 17.71 31.47
N ILE A 193 -15.47 17.59 31.74
CA ILE A 193 -14.98 17.05 33.01
C ILE A 193 -13.77 17.91 33.42
N ALA A 194 -14.04 19.12 33.92
CA ALA A 194 -13.16 19.84 34.84
C ALA A 194 -13.89 21.04 35.46
N ASN A 195 -14.05 20.97 36.79
CA ASN A 195 -14.54 21.96 37.76
C ASN A 195 -16.03 22.27 37.82
#